data_AF-A0A7S4P8Z4-F1
#
_entry.id   AF-A0A7S4P8Z4-F1
#
_cell.length_a   1.000
_cell.length_b   1.000
_cell.length_c   1.000
_cell.angle_alpha   90.00
_cell.angle_beta   90.00
_cell.angle_gamma   90.00
#
_symmetry.space_group_name_H-M   'P 1'
#
loop_
_entity.id
_entity.type
_entity.pdbx_description
1 polymer ?
#
loop_
_entity_poly.entity_id
_entity_poly.type
_entity_poly.pdbx_seq_one_letter_code
_entity_poly.pdbx_strand_id
1 'polypeptide(L)'
;KKEKQEKKAAAAAEEGEKSDKKSRRRRRSLLGRSNENLSLGEISDEQQYQQDKQQRLNDKMRKKRRDKRKTFRIGHIFLSFAAYLKMYSSYCINQDKARETVQELQKKNPTFSTFLEKAQTDPKCRGLLFGSFLIKPVQRLCKYPLFLRELIKFTNDDLKEKEALETAFNDINASVQIINEKKKQAESFQ
;
A
#
# COMPACT_ATOMS: atom_id res chain seq x y z
N LYS A 1 -2.15 15.40 0.70
CA LYS A 1 -2.38 16.18 -0.55
C LYS A 1 -3.71 15.81 -1.25
N LYS A 2 -4.01 14.53 -1.46
CA LYS A 2 -5.25 14.03 -2.11
C LYS A 2 -6.54 14.40 -1.37
N GLU A 3 -6.56 14.21 -0.04
CA GLU A 3 -7.72 14.56 0.82
C GLU A 3 -8.02 16.07 0.84
N LYS A 4 -6.99 16.92 0.76
CA LYS A 4 -7.14 18.39 0.69
C LYS A 4 -7.73 18.84 -0.65
N GLN A 5 -7.54 18.05 -1.71
CA GLN A 5 -8.08 18.31 -3.04
C GLN A 5 -9.54 17.83 -3.16
N GLU A 6 -9.88 16.70 -2.52
CA GLU A 6 -11.27 16.23 -2.42
C GLU A 6 -12.14 17.15 -1.53
N LYS A 7 -11.62 17.64 -0.40
CA LYS A 7 -12.33 18.65 0.43
C LYS A 7 -12.57 19.96 -0.33
N LYS A 8 -11.62 20.41 -1.16
CA LYS A 8 -11.81 21.58 -2.04
C LYS A 8 -12.86 21.35 -3.12
N ALA A 9 -12.90 20.17 -3.72
CA ALA A 9 -13.90 19.84 -4.74
C ALA A 9 -15.31 19.72 -4.14
N ALA A 10 -15.44 19.15 -2.94
CA ALA A 10 -16.70 19.07 -2.21
C ALA A 10 -17.22 20.46 -1.82
N ALA A 11 -16.34 21.34 -1.31
CA ALA A 11 -16.70 22.71 -0.97
C ALA A 11 -17.16 23.52 -2.20
N ALA A 12 -16.47 23.38 -3.34
CA ALA A 12 -16.87 24.04 -4.59
C ALA A 12 -18.24 23.53 -5.12
N ALA A 13 -18.54 22.24 -4.95
CA ALA A 13 -19.84 21.67 -5.31
C ALA A 13 -20.97 22.21 -4.41
N GLU A 14 -20.73 22.30 -3.10
CA GLU A 14 -21.70 22.82 -2.14
C GLU A 14 -21.98 24.32 -2.35
N GLU A 15 -20.95 25.10 -2.71
CA GLU A 15 -21.06 26.52 -3.04
C GLU A 15 -21.82 26.75 -4.36
N GLY A 16 -21.61 25.88 -5.35
CA GLY A 16 -22.40 25.85 -6.59
C GLY A 16 -23.88 25.57 -6.34
N GLU A 17 -24.20 24.63 -5.45
CA GLU A 17 -25.58 24.29 -5.10
C GLU A 17 -26.29 25.42 -4.31
N LYS A 18 -25.57 26.11 -3.42
CA LYS A 18 -26.08 27.29 -2.70
C LYS A 18 -26.34 28.46 -3.64
N SER A 19 -25.47 28.67 -4.63
CA SER A 19 -25.62 29.70 -5.66
C SER A 19 -26.84 29.43 -6.55
N ASP A 20 -27.05 28.18 -6.97
CA ASP A 20 -28.19 27.79 -7.79
C ASP A 20 -29.53 27.90 -7.01
N LYS A 21 -29.56 27.48 -5.74
CA LYS A 21 -30.73 27.66 -4.85
C LYS A 21 -31.08 29.15 -4.66
N LYS A 22 -30.08 30.03 -4.52
CA LYS A 22 -30.29 31.48 -4.38
C LYS A 22 -30.81 32.11 -5.68
N SER A 23 -30.29 31.68 -6.83
CA SER A 23 -30.75 32.12 -8.15
C SER A 23 -32.19 31.69 -8.44
N ARG A 24 -32.57 30.46 -8.06
CA ARG A 24 -33.95 29.95 -8.17
C ARG A 24 -34.93 30.70 -7.28
N ARG A 25 -34.55 31.04 -6.04
CA ARG A 25 -35.39 31.85 -5.14
C ARG A 25 -35.61 33.27 -5.68
N ARG A 26 -34.59 33.92 -6.23
CA ARG A 26 -34.71 35.24 -6.90
C ARG A 26 -35.61 35.18 -8.13
N ARG A 27 -35.48 34.15 -8.96
CA ARG A 27 -36.33 33.97 -10.14
C ARG A 27 -37.81 33.77 -9.76
N ARG A 28 -38.08 33.05 -8.66
CA ARG A 28 -39.43 32.85 -8.12
C ARG A 28 -40.03 34.10 -7.47
N SER A 29 -39.21 35.04 -6.96
CA SER A 29 -39.74 36.32 -6.43
C SER A 29 -39.98 37.37 -7.52
N LEU A 30 -39.32 37.24 -8.67
CA LEU A 30 -39.49 38.14 -9.82
C LEU A 30 -40.68 37.77 -10.71
N LEU A 31 -41.06 36.49 -10.74
CA LEU A 31 -42.28 36.01 -11.39
C LEU A 31 -43.45 36.18 -10.41
N GLY A 32 -44.06 37.37 -10.41
CA GLY A 32 -45.29 37.66 -9.67
C GLY A 32 -46.44 36.71 -10.04
N ARG A 33 -47.39 36.58 -9.11
CA ARG A 33 -48.53 35.64 -9.04
C ARG A 33 -49.49 35.63 -10.25
N SER A 34 -49.04 35.32 -11.45
CA SER A 34 -49.95 35.20 -12.60
C SER A 34 -49.50 34.07 -13.54
N ASN A 35 -50.38 33.08 -13.70
CA ASN A 35 -50.30 31.82 -14.48
C ASN A 35 -49.86 30.58 -13.70
N GLU A 36 -50.80 29.96 -12.97
CA GLU A 36 -50.55 28.72 -12.21
C GLU A 36 -50.77 27.40 -12.97
N ASN A 37 -51.14 27.38 -14.26
CA ASN A 37 -51.50 26.12 -14.93
C ASN A 37 -50.68 25.71 -16.17
N LEU A 38 -49.66 26.46 -16.57
CA LEU A 38 -48.57 25.90 -17.40
C LEU A 38 -47.36 25.65 -16.50
N SER A 39 -46.70 24.50 -16.67
CA SER A 39 -45.36 24.14 -16.16
C SER A 39 -45.22 23.17 -14.98
N LEU A 40 -46.25 22.72 -14.25
CA LEU A 40 -46.01 21.80 -13.11
C LEU A 40 -45.60 20.37 -13.53
N GLY A 41 -46.20 19.85 -14.60
CA GLY A 41 -45.84 18.54 -15.19
C GLY A 41 -44.49 18.58 -15.91
N GLU A 42 -44.28 19.58 -16.77
CA GLU A 42 -43.02 19.77 -17.52
C GLU A 42 -41.82 20.04 -16.59
N ILE A 43 -42.02 20.79 -15.49
CA ILE A 43 -40.97 21.00 -14.49
C ILE A 43 -40.64 19.70 -13.75
N SER A 44 -41.61 18.80 -13.54
CA SER A 44 -41.36 17.50 -12.89
C SER A 44 -40.62 16.54 -13.82
N ASP A 45 -40.99 16.48 -15.10
CA ASP A 45 -40.33 15.65 -16.11
C ASP A 45 -38.89 16.12 -16.36
N GLU A 46 -38.68 17.44 -16.45
CA GLU A 46 -37.34 18.03 -16.56
C GLU A 46 -36.52 17.74 -15.31
N GLN A 47 -37.10 17.83 -14.10
CA GLN A 47 -36.40 17.48 -12.86
C GLN A 47 -36.02 16.00 -12.79
N GLN A 48 -36.92 15.10 -13.21
CA GLN A 48 -36.68 13.67 -13.29
C GLN A 48 -35.55 13.36 -14.29
N TYR A 49 -35.58 14.01 -15.46
CA TYR A 49 -34.54 13.87 -16.48
C TYR A 49 -33.16 14.29 -15.96
N GLN A 50 -33.08 15.40 -15.24
CA GLN A 50 -31.81 15.85 -14.65
C GLN A 50 -31.30 14.89 -13.55
N GLN A 51 -32.18 14.30 -12.74
CA GLN A 51 -31.81 13.30 -11.74
C GLN A 51 -31.29 12.01 -12.40
N ASP A 52 -32.01 11.47 -13.39
CA ASP A 52 -31.60 10.27 -14.14
C ASP A 52 -30.26 10.47 -14.84
N LYS A 53 -30.04 11.65 -15.43
CA LYS A 53 -28.77 12.02 -16.06
C LYS A 53 -27.63 12.03 -15.05
N GLN A 54 -27.85 12.60 -13.86
CA GLN A 54 -26.88 12.62 -12.78
C GLN A 54 -26.56 11.21 -12.26
N GLN A 55 -27.57 10.36 -12.16
CA GLN A 55 -27.42 8.97 -11.73
C GLN A 55 -26.63 8.15 -12.75
N ARG A 56 -26.94 8.28 -14.05
CA ARG A 56 -26.16 7.66 -15.15
C ARG A 56 -24.71 8.11 -15.16
N LEU A 57 -24.43 9.39 -14.88
CA LEU A 57 -23.08 9.91 -14.78
C LEU A 57 -22.33 9.28 -13.59
N ASN A 58 -22.97 9.19 -12.42
CA ASN A 58 -22.41 8.53 -11.25
C ASN A 58 -22.09 7.05 -11.52
N ASP A 59 -22.97 6.32 -12.23
CA ASP A 59 -22.75 4.92 -12.58
C ASP A 59 -21.60 4.74 -13.59
N LYS A 60 -21.51 5.61 -14.60
CA LYS A 60 -20.35 5.64 -15.52
C LYS A 60 -19.05 5.90 -14.77
N MET A 61 -19.06 6.82 -13.79
CA MET A 61 -17.90 7.10 -12.95
C MET A 61 -17.54 5.91 -12.03
N ARG A 62 -18.52 5.19 -11.49
CA ARG A 62 -18.32 3.96 -10.71
C ARG A 62 -17.73 2.83 -11.57
N LYS A 63 -18.26 2.59 -12.78
CA LYS A 63 -17.72 1.60 -13.73
C LYS A 63 -16.28 1.94 -14.14
N LYS A 64 -16.00 3.20 -14.49
CA LYS A 64 -14.64 3.64 -14.85
C LYS A 64 -13.63 3.54 -13.68
N ARG A 65 -14.09 3.71 -12.44
CA ARG A 65 -13.29 3.45 -11.22
C ARG A 65 -13.05 1.96 -10.98
N ARG A 66 -13.97 1.09 -11.40
CA ARG A 66 -13.84 -0.37 -11.33
C ARG A 66 -12.84 -0.88 -12.38
N ASP A 67 -12.94 -0.42 -13.63
CA ASP A 67 -12.02 -0.83 -14.72
C ASP A 67 -10.58 -0.34 -14.54
N LYS A 68 -10.37 0.78 -13.82
CA LYS A 68 -9.01 1.24 -13.46
C LYS A 68 -8.34 0.40 -12.36
N ARG A 69 -9.08 -0.42 -11.62
CA ARG A 69 -8.52 -1.36 -10.64
C ARG A 69 -8.22 -2.69 -11.34
N LYS A 70 -7.15 -2.75 -12.14
CA LYS A 70 -6.54 -4.03 -12.47
C LYS A 70 -6.05 -4.66 -11.16
N THR A 71 -6.70 -5.72 -10.71
CA THR A 71 -6.26 -6.49 -9.54
C THR A 71 -5.06 -7.33 -9.99
N PHE A 72 -3.87 -6.96 -9.52
CA PHE A 72 -2.69 -7.79 -9.71
C PHE A 72 -2.77 -8.95 -8.73
N ARG A 73 -2.78 -10.18 -9.26
CA ARG A 73 -2.73 -11.39 -8.45
C ARG A 73 -1.29 -11.80 -8.22
N ILE A 74 -0.80 -11.59 -7.01
CA ILE A 74 0.58 -11.90 -6.61
C ILE A 74 0.64 -12.90 -5.45
N GLY A 75 -0.50 -13.32 -4.88
CA GLY A 75 -0.56 -14.31 -3.82
C GLY A 75 0.17 -15.60 -4.17
N HIS A 76 -0.01 -16.12 -5.39
CA HIS A 76 0.70 -17.30 -5.87
C HIS A 76 2.23 -17.14 -5.89
N ILE A 77 2.74 -15.94 -6.19
CA ILE A 77 4.18 -15.65 -6.16
C ILE A 77 4.70 -15.77 -4.73
N PHE A 78 3.96 -15.24 -3.76
CA PHE A 78 4.34 -15.33 -2.35
C PHE A 78 4.23 -16.75 -1.79
N LEU A 79 3.29 -17.55 -2.26
CA LEU A 79 3.20 -18.99 -1.92
C LEU A 79 4.45 -19.74 -2.39
N SER A 80 4.85 -19.57 -3.65
CA SER A 80 6.10 -20.16 -4.15
C SER A 80 7.30 -19.64 -3.38
N PHE A 81 7.33 -18.34 -3.08
CA PHE A 81 8.42 -17.70 -2.37
C PHE A 81 8.58 -18.21 -0.92
N ALA A 82 7.49 -18.51 -0.22
CA ALA A 82 7.52 -19.03 1.14
C ALA A 82 8.32 -20.33 1.26
N ALA A 83 8.24 -21.21 0.25
CA ALA A 83 9.03 -22.45 0.21
C ALA A 83 10.55 -22.17 0.16
N TYR A 84 10.97 -21.13 -0.59
CA TYR A 84 12.37 -20.74 -0.68
C TYR A 84 12.90 -20.09 0.59
N LEU A 85 12.07 -19.40 1.38
CA LEU A 85 12.54 -18.70 2.58
C LEU A 85 13.20 -19.62 3.62
N LYS A 86 12.86 -20.91 3.63
CA LYS A 86 13.50 -21.92 4.48
C LYS A 86 15.02 -22.00 4.26
N MET A 87 15.51 -21.71 3.05
CA MET A 87 16.94 -21.71 2.72
C MET A 87 17.72 -20.58 3.43
N TYR A 88 17.03 -19.50 3.82
CA TYR A 88 17.65 -18.40 4.57
C TYR A 88 17.97 -18.76 6.02
N SER A 89 17.48 -19.91 6.53
CA SER A 89 17.76 -20.36 7.89
C SER A 89 19.26 -20.45 8.18
N SER A 90 20.04 -21.04 7.27
CA SER A 90 21.50 -21.19 7.45
C SER A 90 22.19 -19.82 7.53
N TYR A 91 21.78 -18.88 6.68
CA TYR A 91 22.31 -17.52 6.72
C TYR A 91 21.99 -16.82 8.04
N CYS A 92 20.73 -16.87 8.48
CA CYS A 92 20.28 -16.17 9.68
C CYS A 92 20.94 -16.70 10.96
N ILE A 93 21.19 -18.01 11.02
CA ILE A 93 21.92 -18.66 12.13
C ILE A 93 23.39 -18.21 12.16
N ASN A 94 24.04 -18.11 11.00
CA ASN A 94 25.47 -17.79 10.93
C ASN A 94 25.79 -16.29 10.82
N GLN A 95 24.77 -15.43 10.73
CA GLN A 95 24.97 -14.01 10.45
C GLN A 95 25.78 -13.30 11.54
N ASP A 96 25.60 -13.65 12.81
CA ASP A 96 26.35 -13.02 13.91
C ASP A 96 27.81 -13.46 13.91
N LYS A 97 28.09 -14.76 13.74
CA LYS A 97 29.44 -15.28 13.52
C LYS A 97 30.13 -14.60 12.34
N ALA A 98 29.43 -14.42 11.22
CA ALA A 98 29.99 -13.75 10.05
C ALA A 98 30.32 -12.28 10.35
N ARG A 99 29.49 -11.60 11.13
CA ARG A 99 29.73 -10.22 11.58
C ARG A 99 30.94 -10.13 12.51
N GLU A 100 31.06 -11.03 13.49
CA GLU A 100 32.20 -11.11 14.40
C GLU A 100 33.49 -11.39 13.63
N THR A 101 33.47 -12.35 12.71
CA THR A 101 34.62 -12.69 11.85
C THR A 101 35.11 -11.46 11.07
N VAL A 102 34.19 -10.68 10.48
CA VAL A 102 34.55 -9.43 9.80
C VAL A 102 35.21 -8.43 10.76
N GLN A 103 34.64 -8.25 11.96
CA GLN A 103 35.18 -7.33 12.96
C GLN A 103 36.58 -7.75 13.43
N GLU A 104 36.80 -9.04 13.64
CA GLU A 104 38.12 -9.56 14.00
C GLU A 104 39.14 -9.39 12.88
N LEU A 105 38.77 -9.73 11.64
CA LEU A 105 39.65 -9.56 10.49
C LEU A 105 40.01 -8.09 10.27
N GLN A 106 39.07 -7.18 10.49
CA GLN A 106 39.33 -5.74 10.40
C GLN A 106 40.35 -5.27 11.45
N LYS A 107 40.32 -5.83 12.66
CA LYS A 107 41.31 -5.52 13.72
C LYS A 107 42.68 -6.15 13.45
N LYS A 108 42.70 -7.39 12.95
CA LYS A 108 43.93 -8.19 12.79
C LYS A 108 44.67 -7.91 11.47
N ASN A 109 43.98 -7.44 10.43
CA ASN A 109 44.53 -7.25 9.10
C ASN A 109 44.31 -5.81 8.60
N PRO A 110 45.34 -4.95 8.67
CA PRO A 110 45.27 -3.57 8.20
C PRO A 110 44.88 -3.45 6.72
N THR A 111 45.38 -4.33 5.85
CA THR A 111 45.05 -4.35 4.42
C THR A 111 43.55 -4.60 4.19
N PHE A 112 42.95 -5.50 4.98
CA PHE A 112 41.52 -5.74 4.94
C PHE A 112 40.71 -4.54 5.45
N SER A 113 41.17 -3.86 6.52
CA SER A 113 40.51 -2.63 7.00
C SER A 113 40.50 -1.54 5.94
N THR A 114 41.65 -1.24 5.33
CA THR A 114 41.74 -0.23 4.27
C THR A 114 40.89 -0.59 3.06
N PHE A 115 40.79 -1.88 2.70
CA PHE A 115 39.88 -2.34 1.65
C PHE A 115 38.42 -2.02 1.98
N LEU A 116 37.96 -2.31 3.20
CA LEU A 116 36.59 -2.03 3.63
C LEU A 116 36.30 -0.53 3.72
N GLU A 117 37.24 0.27 4.23
CA GLU A 117 37.13 1.73 4.28
C GLU A 117 37.01 2.32 2.88
N LYS A 118 37.86 1.87 1.93
CA LYS A 118 37.76 2.29 0.53
C LYS A 118 36.42 1.88 -0.08
N ALA A 119 35.95 0.66 0.17
CA ALA A 119 34.66 0.19 -0.32
C ALA A 119 33.49 1.02 0.24
N GLN A 120 33.57 1.47 1.49
CA GLN A 120 32.55 2.33 2.12
C GLN A 120 32.39 3.69 1.43
N THR A 121 33.45 4.20 0.78
CA THR A 121 33.40 5.47 0.03
C THR A 121 32.61 5.37 -1.29
N ASP A 122 32.32 4.15 -1.79
CA ASP A 122 31.47 4.00 -2.96
C ASP A 122 30.07 4.59 -2.69
N PRO A 123 29.56 5.50 -3.54
CA PRO A 123 28.23 6.07 -3.40
C PRO A 123 27.11 5.02 -3.27
N LYS A 124 27.28 3.82 -3.83
CA LYS A 124 26.34 2.69 -3.70
C LYS A 124 26.23 2.19 -2.26
N CYS A 125 27.31 2.30 -1.49
CA CYS A 125 27.36 1.90 -0.09
C CYS A 125 26.67 2.92 0.82
N ARG A 126 26.50 4.18 0.37
CA ARG A 126 25.87 5.28 1.13
C ARG A 126 26.50 5.47 2.52
N GLY A 127 27.80 5.25 2.62
CA GLY A 127 28.54 5.35 3.88
C GLY A 127 28.22 4.26 4.92
N LEU A 128 27.49 3.20 4.55
CA LEU A 128 27.24 2.08 5.47
C LEU A 128 28.46 1.18 5.59
N LEU A 129 28.74 0.71 6.81
CA LEU A 129 29.76 -0.29 7.07
C LEU A 129 29.36 -1.64 6.49
N PHE A 130 30.33 -2.48 6.11
CA PHE A 130 30.07 -3.81 5.56
C PHE A 130 29.16 -4.66 6.47
N GLY A 131 29.40 -4.63 7.79
CA GLY A 131 28.56 -5.32 8.77
C GLY A 131 27.08 -4.90 8.74
N SER A 132 26.77 -3.65 8.34
CA SER A 132 25.39 -3.16 8.18
C SER A 132 24.67 -3.77 6.98
N PHE A 133 25.38 -4.41 6.04
CA PHE A 133 24.79 -5.16 4.94
C PHE A 133 24.46 -6.59 5.34
N LEU A 134 25.22 -7.20 6.26
CA LEU A 134 25.01 -8.57 6.72
C LEU A 134 23.68 -8.77 7.44
N ILE A 135 23.16 -7.73 8.11
CA ILE A 135 21.86 -7.80 8.80
C ILE A 135 20.66 -7.64 7.84
N LYS A 136 20.87 -7.18 6.60
CA LYS A 136 19.78 -6.85 5.67
C LYS A 136 18.91 -8.05 5.29
N PRO A 137 19.44 -9.26 5.02
CA PRO A 137 18.60 -10.43 4.72
C PRO A 137 17.67 -10.81 5.87
N VAL A 138 18.17 -10.75 7.12
CA VAL A 138 17.37 -10.99 8.34
C VAL A 138 16.26 -9.94 8.45
N GLN A 139 16.61 -8.65 8.30
CA GLN A 139 15.63 -7.57 8.32
C GLN A 139 14.58 -7.69 7.21
N ARG A 140 15.00 -8.15 6.02
CA ARG A 140 14.10 -8.33 4.87
C ARG A 140 13.10 -9.43 5.13
N LEU A 141 13.54 -10.54 5.72
CA LEU A 141 12.69 -11.66 6.09
C LEU A 141 11.56 -11.21 7.04
N CYS A 142 11.90 -10.46 8.08
CA CYS A 142 10.91 -9.94 9.05
C CYS A 142 9.93 -8.91 8.46
N LYS A 143 10.23 -8.32 7.29
CA LYS A 143 9.35 -7.35 6.64
C LYS A 143 8.26 -7.99 5.78
N TYR A 144 8.44 -9.22 5.31
CA TYR A 144 7.44 -9.87 4.46
C TYR A 144 6.07 -10.06 5.13
N PRO A 145 5.99 -10.52 6.41
CA PRO A 145 4.70 -10.58 7.10
C PRO A 145 4.01 -9.21 7.19
N LEU A 146 4.76 -8.14 7.46
CA LEU A 146 4.23 -6.78 7.53
C LEU A 146 3.68 -6.30 6.18
N PHE A 147 4.42 -6.59 5.11
CA PHE A 147 4.02 -6.26 3.75
C PHE A 147 2.76 -7.01 3.32
N LEU A 148 2.70 -8.33 3.57
CA LEU A 148 1.54 -9.15 3.25
C LEU A 148 0.29 -8.71 4.02
N ARG A 149 0.44 -8.36 5.30
CA ARG A 149 -0.67 -7.83 6.11
C ARG A 149 -1.25 -6.57 5.51
N GLU A 150 -0.42 -5.63 5.05
CA GLU A 150 -0.91 -4.43 4.37
C GLU A 150 -1.56 -4.78 3.03
N LEU A 151 -0.97 -5.68 2.25
CA LEU A 151 -1.50 -6.09 0.95
C LEU A 151 -2.89 -6.74 1.06
N ILE A 152 -3.10 -7.59 2.08
CA ILE A 152 -4.41 -8.20 2.39
C ILE A 152 -5.46 -7.12 2.68
N LYS A 153 -5.14 -6.09 3.46
CA LYS A 153 -6.07 -4.97 3.78
C LYS A 153 -6.53 -4.19 2.55
N PHE A 154 -5.69 -4.10 1.52
CA PHE A 154 -6.03 -3.39 0.27
C PHE A 154 -6.71 -4.29 -0.77
N THR A 155 -6.85 -5.59 -0.50
CA THR A 155 -7.48 -6.58 -1.38
C THR A 155 -8.91 -6.86 -0.94
N ASN A 156 -9.85 -5.97 -1.32
CA ASN A 156 -11.23 -6.02 -0.84
C ASN A 156 -12.23 -6.73 -1.78
N ASP A 157 -11.86 -6.97 -3.05
CA ASP A 157 -12.81 -7.41 -4.10
C ASP A 157 -12.44 -8.76 -4.75
N ASP A 158 -11.32 -9.40 -4.37
CA ASP A 158 -10.85 -10.69 -4.93
C ASP A 158 -10.59 -11.70 -3.80
N LEU A 159 -11.59 -12.54 -3.52
CA LEU A 159 -11.53 -13.54 -2.45
C LEU A 159 -10.39 -14.55 -2.65
N LYS A 160 -10.16 -14.99 -3.90
CA LYS A 160 -9.10 -15.98 -4.21
C LYS A 160 -7.71 -15.39 -3.99
N GLU A 161 -7.51 -14.13 -4.36
CA GLU A 161 -6.26 -13.45 -4.09
C GLU A 161 -6.04 -13.24 -2.59
N LYS A 162 -7.10 -12.86 -1.88
CA LYS A 162 -7.05 -12.69 -0.42
C LYS A 162 -6.68 -14.00 0.29
N GLU A 163 -7.33 -15.11 -0.07
CA GLU A 163 -7.00 -16.44 0.45
C GLU A 163 -5.53 -16.80 0.18
N ALA A 164 -5.06 -16.64 -1.07
CA ALA A 164 -3.67 -16.93 -1.43
C ALA A 164 -2.67 -16.08 -0.63
N LEU A 165 -2.98 -14.80 -0.38
CA LEU A 165 -2.15 -13.90 0.41
C LEU A 165 -2.17 -14.26 1.91
N GLU A 166 -3.31 -14.67 2.45
CA GLU A 166 -3.44 -15.11 3.84
C GLU A 166 -2.68 -16.42 4.08
N THR A 167 -2.80 -17.39 3.17
CA THR A 167 -1.99 -18.62 3.22
C THR A 167 -0.49 -18.29 3.15
N ALA A 168 -0.07 -17.45 2.19
CA ALA A 168 1.33 -17.06 2.09
C ALA A 168 1.82 -16.30 3.34
N PHE A 169 0.97 -15.47 3.95
CA PHE A 169 1.31 -14.77 5.20
C PHE A 169 1.61 -15.78 6.31
N ASN A 170 0.76 -16.79 6.47
CA ASN A 170 0.95 -17.81 7.50
C ASN A 170 2.23 -18.61 7.27
N ASP A 171 2.50 -19.05 6.04
CA ASP A 171 3.70 -19.84 5.70
C ASP A 171 5.00 -19.05 5.90
N ILE A 172 5.03 -17.79 5.46
CA ILE A 172 6.18 -16.92 5.63
C ILE A 172 6.39 -16.62 7.12
N ASN A 173 5.32 -16.30 7.86
CA ASN A 173 5.41 -16.00 9.28
C ASN A 173 5.91 -17.21 10.07
N ALA A 174 5.40 -18.41 9.78
CA ALA A 174 5.89 -19.66 10.37
C ALA A 174 7.38 -19.88 10.07
N SER A 175 7.82 -19.63 8.84
CA SER A 175 9.24 -19.72 8.46
C SER A 175 10.11 -18.74 9.25
N VAL A 176 9.65 -17.50 9.47
CA VAL A 176 10.36 -16.52 10.29
C VAL A 176 10.47 -16.99 11.75
N GLN A 177 9.39 -17.53 12.33
CA GLN A 177 9.40 -18.04 13.70
C GLN A 177 10.38 -19.21 13.86
N ILE A 178 10.34 -20.19 12.96
CA ILE A 178 11.28 -21.33 12.94
C ILE A 178 12.73 -20.84 12.87
N ILE A 179 13.01 -19.84 12.03
CA ILE A 179 14.36 -19.27 11.91
C ILE A 179 14.79 -18.57 13.20
N ASN A 180 13.91 -17.80 13.82
CA ASN A 180 14.18 -17.15 15.11
C ASN A 180 14.43 -18.16 16.22
N GLU A 181 13.64 -19.24 16.30
CA GLU A 181 13.82 -20.31 17.27
C GLU A 181 15.15 -21.04 17.07
N LYS A 182 15.48 -21.41 15.83
CA LYS A 182 16.77 -22.04 15.50
C LYS A 182 17.95 -21.14 15.83
N LYS A 183 17.81 -19.84 15.58
CA LYS A 183 18.84 -18.86 15.94
C LYS A 183 19.05 -18.81 17.46
N LYS A 184 17.96 -18.71 18.24
CA LYS A 184 18.01 -18.74 19.71
C LYS A 184 18.64 -20.03 20.25
N GLN A 185 18.32 -21.18 19.65
CA GLN A 185 18.94 -22.45 20.01
C GLN A 185 20.43 -22.44 19.72
N ALA A 186 20.84 -22.03 18.51
CA ALA A 186 22.26 -21.95 18.15
C ALA A 186 23.06 -21.03 19.09
N GLU A 187 22.48 -19.91 19.51
CA GLU A 187 23.08 -19.00 20.51
C GLU A 187 23.21 -19.64 21.90
N SER A 188 22.31 -20.54 22.29
CA SER A 188 22.37 -21.22 23.60
C SER A 188 23.42 -22.33 23.69
N PHE A 189 23.91 -22.82 22.55
CA PHE A 189 24.95 -23.86 22.47
C PHE A 189 26.35 -23.28 22.22
N GLN A 190 26.50 -21.95 22.17
CA GLN A 190 27.76 -21.23 21.98
C GLN A 190 28.22 -20.56 23.27
#